data_AF-A0A9N8F3L6-F1
#
_entry.id   AF-A0A9N8F3L6-F1
#
_cell.length_a   1.000
_cell.length_b   1.000
_cell.length_c   1.000
_cell.angle_alpha   90.00
_cell.angle_beta   90.00
_cell.angle_gamma   90.00
#
_symmetry.space_group_name_H-M   'P 1'
#
loop_
_entity.id
_entity.type
_entity.pdbx_description
1 polymer ?
#
loop_
_entity_poly.entity_id
_entity_poly.type
_entity_poly.pdbx_seq_one_letter_code
_entity_poly.pdbx_strand_id
1 'polypeptide(L)'
;MRKSSVAQLASPGQQRQMDYDQIAIDRYHNALELISKNETIRSRIDPLLTRNKIVRVPFHPTVEYLGVLVDGGRHYFPMDWLKELIVYLHQLRYNMIHLRLTDDQAFNLQLVSHPELANPSATSIDPNNKTDRGKFYTADELRELVAFAKEHDIDIIPEINVPGHAGAWTGIPNMTVPCALFICNKGYGIPLNIHHPQIKKILKDILGEVIDIFDNPPFLHLGGDEVNMAKECFAEAGMQPFEYGSFERMLQEILAELGFPEDRVVRWEETPQLSNDFDASRPRPSFRAGDMEHYWHDPPGIRTGLGGMVMDSISKPPSKPFFVSRKLYMDTNHDSGAIQVYNATVDNLQLDKGPAYFPLGVIAGAFELDPNTWVHRNVAARLIAVAMGAAQLDLNSTMEVLAFYNHTCRETLELDPVLCDLQGYTAATLYDYRNTWQLGQNLCRSSMCERLTKQVRTPSMRPKGNRRD
;
A
#
# COMPACT_ATOMS: atom_id res chain seq x y z
N MET A 1 30.31 33.96 -33.08
CA MET A 1 30.04 34.08 -31.62
C MET A 1 29.95 32.67 -31.04
N ARG A 2 30.97 32.23 -30.29
CA ARG A 2 30.95 30.95 -29.57
C ARG A 2 30.16 31.14 -28.27
N LYS A 3 29.08 30.38 -28.08
CA LYS A 3 28.40 30.26 -26.77
C LYS A 3 29.19 29.24 -25.94
N SER A 4 29.87 29.71 -24.90
CA SER A 4 30.45 28.87 -23.85
C SER A 4 29.34 28.37 -22.92
N SER A 5 29.19 27.06 -22.77
CA SER A 5 28.39 26.47 -21.70
C SER A 5 29.14 26.64 -20.37
N VAL A 6 28.60 27.42 -19.46
CA VAL A 6 29.03 27.38 -18.06
C VAL A 6 28.23 26.25 -17.41
N ALA A 7 28.88 25.10 -17.22
CA ALA A 7 28.39 24.09 -16.29
C ALA A 7 28.37 24.73 -14.90
N GLN A 8 27.19 24.90 -14.31
CA GLN A 8 27.09 25.32 -12.91
C GLN A 8 27.68 24.19 -12.05
N LEU A 9 28.82 24.45 -11.44
CA LEU A 9 29.42 23.57 -10.45
C LEU A 9 28.47 23.46 -9.25
N ALA A 10 28.16 22.24 -8.84
CA ALA A 10 27.35 21.97 -7.66
C ALA A 10 28.02 22.60 -6.42
N SER A 11 27.21 23.11 -5.49
CA SER A 11 27.76 23.66 -4.25
C SER A 11 28.50 22.58 -3.43
N PRO A 12 29.46 22.93 -2.56
CA PRO A 12 30.20 21.95 -1.75
C PRO A 12 29.33 21.07 -0.84
N GLY A 13 28.09 21.48 -0.55
CA GLY A 13 27.09 20.65 0.13
C GLY A 13 26.44 19.64 -0.81
N GLN A 14 26.12 20.05 -2.04
CA GLN A 14 25.58 19.17 -3.09
C GLN A 14 26.62 18.16 -3.58
N GLN A 15 27.88 18.57 -3.73
CA GLN A 15 28.98 17.68 -4.11
C GLN A 15 29.22 16.60 -3.04
N ARG A 16 29.16 16.97 -1.75
CA ARG A 16 29.28 16.01 -0.65
C ARG A 16 28.11 15.02 -0.62
N GLN A 17 26.89 15.48 -0.85
CA GLN A 17 25.73 14.60 -0.95
C GLN A 17 25.89 13.61 -2.11
N MET A 18 26.31 14.09 -3.29
CA MET A 18 26.58 13.24 -4.46
C MET A 18 27.69 12.20 -4.21
N ASP A 19 28.73 12.55 -3.47
CA ASP A 19 29.80 11.61 -3.11
C ASP A 19 29.31 10.52 -2.13
N TYR A 20 28.45 10.87 -1.16
CA TYR A 20 27.80 9.89 -0.28
C TYR A 20 26.85 8.96 -1.05
N ASP A 21 26.07 9.54 -1.98
CA ASP A 21 25.16 8.79 -2.83
C ASP A 21 25.94 7.81 -3.73
N GLN A 22 27.07 8.22 -4.30
CA GLN A 22 27.92 7.35 -5.14
C GLN A 22 28.56 6.21 -4.34
N ILE A 23 29.05 6.47 -3.12
CA ILE A 23 29.60 5.42 -2.25
C ILE A 23 28.52 4.40 -1.84
N ALA A 24 27.28 4.86 -1.62
CA ALA A 24 26.15 3.97 -1.34
C ALA A 24 25.77 3.12 -2.57
N ILE A 25 25.75 3.73 -3.76
CA ILE A 25 25.51 3.06 -5.06
C ILE A 25 26.60 2.02 -5.36
N ASP A 26 27.88 2.32 -5.09
CA ASP A 26 28.98 1.39 -5.31
C ASP A 26 28.94 0.22 -4.32
N ARG A 27 28.59 0.48 -3.05
CA ARG A 27 28.31 -0.59 -2.07
C ARG A 27 27.15 -1.47 -2.52
N TYR A 28 26.12 -0.88 -3.13
CA TYR A 28 24.95 -1.56 -3.66
C TYR A 28 25.22 -2.42 -4.90
N HIS A 29 25.96 -1.93 -5.89
CA HIS A 29 26.24 -2.75 -7.08
C HIS A 29 27.03 -4.01 -6.71
N ASN A 30 27.98 -3.86 -5.79
CA ASN A 30 28.71 -4.99 -5.22
C ASN A 30 27.77 -5.92 -4.42
N ALA A 31 26.86 -5.35 -3.62
CA ALA A 31 25.85 -6.08 -2.86
C ALA A 31 24.90 -6.90 -3.73
N LEU A 32 24.31 -6.30 -4.76
CA LEU A 32 23.40 -6.98 -5.68
C LEU A 32 24.10 -8.00 -6.54
N GLU A 33 25.31 -7.72 -7.00
CA GLU A 33 26.09 -8.70 -7.74
C GLU A 33 26.35 -9.95 -6.88
N LEU A 34 26.58 -9.77 -5.57
CA LEU A 34 26.69 -10.88 -4.62
C LEU A 34 25.35 -11.58 -4.35
N ILE A 35 24.25 -10.84 -4.11
CA ILE A 35 22.92 -11.40 -3.81
C ILE A 35 22.33 -12.13 -5.03
N SER A 36 22.46 -11.56 -6.23
CA SER A 36 21.92 -12.14 -7.47
C SER A 36 22.70 -13.36 -7.97
N LYS A 37 24.01 -13.43 -7.69
CA LYS A 37 24.85 -14.59 -8.04
C LYS A 37 24.86 -15.69 -6.99
N ASN A 38 24.28 -15.44 -5.81
CA ASN A 38 24.32 -16.38 -4.70
C ASN A 38 22.90 -16.77 -4.28
N GLU A 39 22.39 -17.86 -4.87
CA GLU A 39 21.13 -18.51 -4.46
C GLU A 39 21.12 -18.81 -2.95
N THR A 40 22.29 -19.04 -2.33
CA THR A 40 22.42 -19.22 -0.88
C THR A 40 22.17 -17.94 -0.08
N ILE A 41 22.35 -16.74 -0.63
CA ILE A 41 22.03 -15.47 0.05
C ILE A 41 20.53 -15.19 -0.07
N ARG A 42 19.95 -15.41 -1.25
CA ARG A 42 18.49 -15.47 -1.43
C ARG A 42 17.86 -16.53 -0.51
N SER A 43 18.50 -17.69 -0.35
CA SER A 43 18.07 -18.74 0.56
C SER A 43 18.59 -18.59 2.00
N ARG A 44 19.37 -17.55 2.32
CA ARG A 44 19.70 -17.14 3.70
C ARG A 44 18.75 -16.05 4.21
N ILE A 45 17.99 -15.46 3.29
CA ILE A 45 16.69 -14.85 3.59
C ILE A 45 15.63 -15.97 3.79
N ASP A 46 15.83 -17.16 3.19
CA ASP A 46 15.03 -18.38 3.40
C ASP A 46 15.73 -19.54 4.19
N PRO A 47 16.08 -19.34 5.49
CA PRO A 47 16.32 -20.44 6.43
C PRO A 47 15.30 -20.44 7.59
N LEU A 48 14.24 -19.63 7.48
CA LEU A 48 13.30 -19.36 8.57
C LEU A 48 12.15 -20.37 8.66
N LEU A 49 12.01 -21.26 7.67
CA LEU A 49 11.11 -22.42 7.73
C LEU A 49 11.78 -23.69 8.30
N THR A 50 13.10 -23.65 8.60
CA THR A 50 13.85 -24.87 8.99
C THR A 50 14.63 -24.77 10.31
N ARG A 51 14.66 -23.63 11.00
CA ARG A 51 15.30 -23.53 12.33
C ARG A 51 14.28 -23.70 13.45
N ASN A 52 14.50 -24.70 14.31
CA ASN A 52 13.74 -24.99 15.54
C ASN A 52 13.73 -23.86 16.60
N LYS A 53 14.27 -22.67 16.32
CA LYS A 53 14.27 -21.53 17.23
C LYS A 53 14.20 -20.21 16.45
N ILE A 54 12.99 -19.67 16.33
CA ILE A 54 12.76 -18.31 15.85
C ILE A 54 13.21 -17.34 16.97
N VAL A 55 14.26 -16.56 16.72
CA VAL A 55 14.75 -15.54 17.68
C VAL A 55 13.98 -14.25 17.42
N ARG A 56 13.27 -13.76 18.43
CA ARG A 56 12.61 -12.45 18.41
C ARG A 56 13.51 -11.39 19.03
N VAL A 57 13.34 -10.14 18.60
CA VAL A 57 14.00 -9.01 19.23
C VAL A 57 13.60 -8.90 20.71
N PRO A 58 14.51 -8.43 21.58
CA PRO A 58 14.31 -8.43 23.03
C PRO A 58 13.45 -7.25 23.53
N PHE A 59 13.11 -6.31 22.65
CA PHE A 59 12.26 -5.16 22.94
C PHE A 59 10.85 -5.35 22.38
N HIS A 60 9.91 -4.56 22.88
CA HIS A 60 8.49 -4.65 22.51
C HIS A 60 7.97 -3.29 22.05
N PRO A 61 7.21 -3.23 20.94
CA PRO A 61 6.47 -2.04 20.56
C PRO A 61 5.52 -1.59 21.67
N THR A 62 5.32 -0.28 21.77
CA THR A 62 4.41 0.35 22.74
C THR A 62 3.00 0.58 22.17
N VAL A 63 2.85 0.50 20.86
CA VAL A 63 1.56 0.55 20.15
C VAL A 63 0.89 -0.82 20.18
N GLU A 64 -0.44 -0.83 20.12
CA GLU A 64 -1.22 -2.06 20.10
C GLU A 64 -1.01 -2.80 18.78
N TYR A 65 -0.93 -2.06 17.67
CA TYR A 65 -0.68 -2.62 16.34
C TYR A 65 0.57 -2.01 15.71
N LEU A 66 1.55 -2.87 15.42
CA LEU A 66 2.70 -2.52 14.59
C LEU A 66 2.61 -3.32 13.29
N GLY A 67 2.40 -2.60 12.19
CA GLY A 67 2.07 -3.20 10.91
C GLY A 67 2.96 -2.81 9.74
N VAL A 68 2.85 -3.58 8.66
CA VAL A 68 3.39 -3.24 7.33
C VAL A 68 2.28 -3.38 6.29
N LEU A 69 2.24 -2.44 5.34
CA LEU A 69 1.37 -2.52 4.17
C LEU A 69 2.08 -3.22 3.03
N VAL A 70 1.45 -4.25 2.48
CA VAL A 70 1.88 -4.96 1.27
C VAL A 70 0.92 -4.63 0.14
N ASP A 71 1.44 -4.08 -0.96
CA ASP A 71 0.63 -3.65 -2.09
C ASP A 71 0.40 -4.78 -3.11
N GLY A 72 -0.46 -5.71 -2.70
CA GLY A 72 -0.99 -6.75 -3.57
C GLY A 72 -1.92 -6.24 -4.67
N GLY A 73 -2.33 -4.96 -4.68
CA GLY A 73 -3.21 -4.39 -5.70
C GLY A 73 -2.45 -3.94 -6.96
N ARG A 74 -1.16 -3.65 -6.80
CA ARG A 74 -0.25 -3.28 -7.90
C ARG A 74 0.62 -4.45 -8.34
N HIS A 75 1.07 -5.31 -7.44
CA HIS A 75 1.97 -6.42 -7.76
C HIS A 75 1.50 -7.73 -7.11
N TYR A 76 1.80 -8.85 -7.74
CA TYR A 76 1.59 -10.17 -7.13
C TYR A 76 2.78 -10.54 -6.25
N PHE A 77 2.52 -11.00 -5.02
CA PHE A 77 3.52 -11.51 -4.09
C PHE A 77 3.33 -13.02 -3.94
N PRO A 78 4.34 -13.86 -4.24
CA PRO A 78 4.23 -15.30 -4.03
C PRO A 78 3.88 -15.68 -2.59
N MET A 79 3.11 -16.75 -2.39
CA MET A 79 2.70 -17.22 -1.06
C MET A 79 3.89 -17.51 -0.15
N ASP A 80 4.94 -18.15 -0.67
CA ASP A 80 6.16 -18.44 0.09
C ASP A 80 6.82 -17.15 0.58
N TRP A 81 6.86 -16.12 -0.29
CA TRP A 81 7.39 -14.82 0.07
C TRP A 81 6.55 -14.14 1.18
N LEU A 82 5.22 -14.24 1.12
CA LEU A 82 4.35 -13.70 2.17
C LEU A 82 4.54 -14.44 3.51
N LYS A 83 4.76 -15.76 3.47
CA LYS A 83 5.08 -16.57 4.66
C LYS A 83 6.45 -16.21 5.24
N GLU A 84 7.46 -16.01 4.40
CA GLU A 84 8.77 -15.50 4.84
C GLU A 84 8.64 -14.13 5.53
N LEU A 85 7.84 -13.23 4.95
CA LEU A 85 7.54 -11.94 5.55
C LEU A 85 6.88 -12.08 6.93
N ILE A 86 5.89 -12.95 7.08
CA ILE A 86 5.23 -13.23 8.37
C ILE A 86 6.25 -13.64 9.44
N VAL A 87 7.16 -14.57 9.11
CA VAL A 87 8.18 -15.00 10.08
C VAL A 87 9.11 -13.84 10.43
N TYR A 88 9.54 -13.05 9.45
CA TYR A 88 10.41 -11.90 9.69
C TYR A 88 9.74 -10.82 10.57
N LEU A 89 8.47 -10.50 10.30
CA LEU A 89 7.66 -9.58 11.10
C LEU A 89 7.50 -10.09 12.54
N HIS A 90 7.26 -11.39 12.72
CA HIS A 90 7.16 -11.99 14.04
C HIS A 90 8.45 -11.85 14.87
N GLN A 91 9.61 -12.03 14.22
CA GLN A 91 10.93 -11.79 14.84
C GLN A 91 11.07 -10.34 15.31
N LEU A 92 10.58 -9.39 14.51
CA LEU A 92 10.60 -7.96 14.81
C LEU A 92 9.47 -7.50 15.75
N ARG A 93 8.61 -8.41 16.20
CA ARG A 93 7.44 -8.11 17.06
C ARG A 93 6.37 -7.23 16.38
N TYR A 94 6.31 -7.25 15.06
CA TYR A 94 5.10 -6.83 14.35
C TYR A 94 4.00 -7.86 14.60
N ASN A 95 2.76 -7.40 14.50
CA ASN A 95 1.57 -8.22 14.71
C ASN A 95 0.50 -7.98 13.64
N MET A 96 0.84 -7.27 12.55
CA MET A 96 -0.16 -6.90 11.56
C MET A 96 0.42 -6.79 10.14
N ILE A 97 -0.30 -7.33 9.17
CA ILE A 97 -0.10 -7.07 7.75
C ILE A 97 -1.36 -6.40 7.22
N HIS A 98 -1.22 -5.19 6.67
CA HIS A 98 -2.25 -4.54 5.86
C HIS A 98 -2.05 -4.99 4.41
N LEU A 99 -2.88 -5.90 3.91
CA LEU A 99 -2.77 -6.45 2.56
C LEU A 99 -3.76 -5.74 1.61
N ARG A 100 -3.25 -4.87 0.74
CA ARG A 100 -4.03 -4.26 -0.33
C ARG A 100 -4.24 -5.26 -1.45
N LEU A 101 -5.49 -5.65 -1.71
CA LEU A 101 -5.81 -6.72 -2.67
C LEU A 101 -6.26 -6.19 -4.03
N THR A 102 -6.72 -4.94 -4.07
CA THR A 102 -7.34 -4.34 -5.25
C THR A 102 -6.79 -2.95 -5.50
N ASP A 103 -6.60 -2.59 -6.77
CA ASP A 103 -6.34 -1.23 -7.20
C ASP A 103 -6.79 -0.98 -8.65
N ASP A 104 -6.35 0.12 -9.26
CA ASP A 104 -6.57 0.36 -10.69
C ASP A 104 -5.99 -0.76 -11.55
N GLN A 105 -4.82 -1.28 -11.13
CA GLN A 105 -4.02 -2.19 -11.94
C GLN A 105 -4.49 -3.63 -11.87
N ALA A 106 -4.92 -4.09 -10.71
CA ALA A 106 -5.26 -5.49 -10.49
C ALA A 106 -6.36 -5.68 -9.45
N PHE A 107 -7.07 -6.78 -9.62
CA PHE A 107 -7.91 -7.36 -8.57
C PHE A 107 -7.31 -8.73 -8.32
N ASN A 108 -6.33 -8.79 -7.44
CA ASN A 108 -5.46 -9.97 -7.24
C ASN A 108 -6.10 -11.01 -6.31
N LEU A 109 -7.42 -11.11 -6.34
CA LEU A 109 -8.22 -12.05 -5.56
C LEU A 109 -9.21 -12.74 -6.50
N GLN A 110 -9.21 -14.07 -6.49
CA GLN A 110 -10.25 -14.85 -7.14
C GLN A 110 -11.42 -15.06 -6.20
N LEU A 111 -12.50 -14.36 -6.50
CA LEU A 111 -13.77 -14.51 -5.82
C LEU A 111 -14.63 -15.56 -6.53
N VAL A 112 -15.34 -16.37 -5.76
CA VAL A 112 -16.37 -17.29 -6.24
C VAL A 112 -17.59 -16.51 -6.69
N SER A 113 -17.94 -15.44 -5.99
CA SER A 113 -19.10 -14.58 -6.32
C SER A 113 -18.90 -13.77 -7.60
N HIS A 114 -17.65 -13.34 -7.87
CA HIS A 114 -17.28 -12.50 -9.01
C HIS A 114 -15.95 -12.94 -9.67
N PRO A 115 -15.90 -14.14 -10.28
CA PRO A 115 -14.67 -14.66 -10.89
C PRO A 115 -14.19 -13.80 -12.07
N GLU A 116 -15.07 -13.02 -12.70
CA GLU A 116 -14.75 -12.07 -13.76
C GLU A 116 -13.87 -10.89 -13.30
N LEU A 117 -13.80 -10.63 -11.99
CA LEU A 117 -12.92 -9.60 -11.44
C LEU A 117 -11.48 -10.05 -11.37
N ALA A 118 -11.22 -11.35 -11.23
CA ALA A 118 -9.87 -11.89 -11.13
C ALA A 118 -9.04 -11.49 -12.35
N ASN A 119 -8.25 -10.44 -12.18
CA ASN A 119 -7.44 -9.86 -13.23
C ASN A 119 -6.04 -9.65 -12.65
N PRO A 120 -5.09 -10.50 -13.05
CA PRO A 120 -3.73 -10.45 -12.53
C PRO A 120 -3.11 -9.10 -12.86
N SER A 121 -2.27 -8.61 -11.97
CA SER A 121 -1.49 -7.41 -12.28
C SER A 121 -0.70 -7.59 -13.58
N ALA A 122 -0.72 -6.56 -14.44
CA ALA A 122 0.10 -6.50 -15.64
C ALA A 122 1.61 -6.43 -15.32
N THR A 123 1.98 -6.18 -14.06
CA THR A 123 3.34 -6.01 -13.57
C THR A 123 3.80 -7.23 -12.76
N SER A 124 3.62 -8.42 -13.32
CA SER A 124 4.34 -9.59 -12.80
C SER A 124 5.83 -9.43 -13.07
N ILE A 125 6.62 -9.80 -12.07
CA ILE A 125 8.08 -9.83 -12.00
C ILE A 125 8.72 -10.14 -13.37
N ASP A 126 9.55 -9.21 -13.85
CA ASP A 126 10.36 -9.27 -15.07
C ASP A 126 9.57 -9.34 -16.41
N PRO A 127 9.69 -8.32 -17.29
CA PRO A 127 9.09 -8.40 -18.63
C PRO A 127 9.57 -9.60 -19.47
N ASN A 128 10.68 -10.23 -19.10
CA ASN A 128 11.21 -11.45 -19.69
C ASN A 128 10.77 -12.75 -18.96
N ASN A 129 10.27 -12.66 -17.73
CA ASN A 129 9.78 -13.81 -16.97
C ASN A 129 8.26 -13.95 -17.14
N LYS A 130 7.86 -14.86 -18.01
CA LYS A 130 6.45 -15.09 -18.37
C LYS A 130 5.66 -15.91 -17.35
N THR A 131 6.31 -16.44 -16.31
CA THR A 131 5.70 -17.43 -15.39
C THR A 131 4.82 -16.82 -14.30
N ASP A 132 5.01 -15.54 -13.97
CA ASP A 132 4.21 -14.84 -12.96
C ASP A 132 3.06 -14.02 -13.55
N ARG A 133 3.02 -13.87 -14.90
CA ARG A 133 1.90 -13.26 -15.60
C ARG A 133 0.69 -14.16 -15.45
N GLY A 134 -0.39 -13.69 -14.85
CA GLY A 134 -1.60 -14.51 -14.72
C GLY A 134 -2.03 -14.84 -13.30
N LYS A 135 -1.23 -14.51 -12.28
CA LYS A 135 -1.46 -14.97 -10.91
C LYS A 135 -2.33 -14.00 -10.11
N PHE A 136 -3.25 -14.57 -9.35
CA PHE A 136 -4.11 -13.95 -8.34
C PHE A 136 -4.21 -14.93 -7.17
N TYR A 137 -4.60 -14.46 -5.99
CA TYR A 137 -4.78 -15.33 -4.84
C TYR A 137 -6.11 -16.05 -4.90
N THR A 138 -6.10 -17.36 -4.65
CA THR A 138 -7.31 -18.13 -4.39
C THR A 138 -7.77 -17.96 -2.93
N ALA A 139 -9.05 -18.22 -2.66
CA ALA A 139 -9.59 -18.21 -1.31
C ALA A 139 -8.84 -19.18 -0.37
N ASP A 140 -8.48 -20.37 -0.86
CA ASP A 140 -7.80 -21.39 -0.06
C ASP A 140 -6.36 -21.00 0.27
N GLU A 141 -5.61 -20.42 -0.67
CA GLU A 141 -4.27 -19.89 -0.40
C GLU A 141 -4.30 -18.76 0.65
N LEU A 142 -5.28 -17.87 0.57
CA LEU A 142 -5.42 -16.79 1.57
C LEU A 142 -5.85 -17.32 2.93
N ARG A 143 -6.75 -18.30 3.00
CA ARG A 143 -7.12 -18.94 4.28
C ARG A 143 -5.92 -19.63 4.91
N GLU A 144 -5.10 -20.32 4.11
CA GLU A 144 -3.85 -20.93 4.57
C GLU A 144 -2.87 -19.87 5.08
N LEU A 145 -2.70 -18.76 4.34
CA LEU A 145 -1.84 -17.66 4.75
C LEU A 145 -2.31 -17.00 6.06
N VAL A 146 -3.61 -16.78 6.21
CA VAL A 146 -4.22 -16.23 7.43
C VAL A 146 -4.01 -17.17 8.61
N ALA A 147 -4.20 -18.48 8.43
CA ALA A 147 -3.92 -19.46 9.48
C ALA A 147 -2.43 -19.45 9.87
N PHE A 148 -1.53 -19.43 8.90
CA PHE A 148 -0.10 -19.35 9.14
C PHE A 148 0.30 -18.05 9.86
N ALA A 149 -0.29 -16.91 9.51
CA ALA A 149 -0.06 -15.64 10.20
C ALA A 149 -0.51 -15.69 11.66
N LYS A 150 -1.68 -16.29 11.94
CA LYS A 150 -2.20 -16.46 13.32
C LYS A 150 -1.27 -17.33 14.18
N GLU A 151 -0.66 -18.38 13.62
CA GLU A 151 0.35 -19.18 14.32
C GLU A 151 1.60 -18.36 14.73
N HIS A 152 1.80 -17.21 14.10
CA HIS A 152 2.91 -16.28 14.33
C HIS A 152 2.44 -14.97 14.99
N ASP A 153 1.30 -14.95 15.67
CA ASP A 153 0.75 -13.76 16.34
C ASP A 153 0.59 -12.54 15.38
N ILE A 154 0.30 -12.78 14.10
CA ILE A 154 0.11 -11.74 13.08
C ILE A 154 -1.31 -11.81 12.54
N ASP A 155 -2.00 -10.66 12.59
CA ASP A 155 -3.27 -10.46 11.91
C ASP A 155 -3.04 -9.97 10.47
N ILE A 156 -3.83 -10.48 9.52
CA ILE A 156 -3.87 -9.94 8.15
C ILE A 156 -5.18 -9.16 7.97
N ILE A 157 -5.06 -7.88 7.67
CA ILE A 157 -6.17 -6.97 7.40
C ILE A 157 -6.27 -6.77 5.89
N PRO A 158 -7.39 -7.19 5.26
CA PRO A 158 -7.58 -6.97 3.83
C PRO A 158 -8.00 -5.52 3.54
N GLU A 159 -7.49 -4.98 2.43
CA GLU A 159 -8.00 -3.75 1.83
C GLU A 159 -8.66 -3.99 0.47
N ILE A 160 -9.91 -3.55 0.36
CA ILE A 160 -10.68 -3.46 -0.89
C ILE A 160 -10.97 -1.98 -1.15
N ASN A 161 -10.32 -1.39 -2.17
CA ASN A 161 -10.38 0.04 -2.43
C ASN A 161 -11.69 0.45 -3.09
N VAL A 162 -12.47 1.27 -2.40
CA VAL A 162 -13.70 1.87 -2.90
C VAL A 162 -13.93 3.30 -2.36
N PRO A 163 -14.46 4.24 -3.17
CA PRO A 163 -14.82 4.10 -4.59
C PRO A 163 -13.69 4.48 -5.56
N GLY A 164 -12.54 4.96 -5.07
CA GLY A 164 -11.35 5.22 -5.87
C GLY A 164 -10.60 3.94 -6.24
N HIS A 165 -9.54 4.07 -7.04
CA HIS A 165 -8.67 2.97 -7.45
C HIS A 165 -9.40 1.74 -8.00
N ALA A 166 -10.40 2.00 -8.84
CA ALA A 166 -11.37 1.00 -9.29
C ALA A 166 -11.11 0.47 -10.71
N GLY A 167 -9.98 0.79 -11.34
CA GLY A 167 -9.65 0.33 -12.70
C GLY A 167 -9.78 -1.18 -12.93
N ALA A 168 -9.42 -2.01 -11.94
CA ALA A 168 -9.55 -3.45 -12.06
C ALA A 168 -11.00 -3.96 -11.99
N TRP A 169 -11.94 -3.13 -11.56
CA TRP A 169 -13.37 -3.46 -11.52
C TRP A 169 -14.01 -3.47 -12.90
N THR A 170 -13.29 -3.04 -13.95
CA THR A 170 -13.72 -3.10 -15.36
C THR A 170 -14.04 -4.50 -15.88
N GLY A 171 -13.69 -5.57 -15.15
CA GLY A 171 -14.15 -6.93 -15.43
C GLY A 171 -15.68 -7.05 -15.41
N ILE A 172 -16.36 -6.25 -14.59
CA ILE A 172 -17.82 -6.15 -14.56
C ILE A 172 -18.26 -5.00 -15.50
N PRO A 173 -19.16 -5.25 -16.48
CA PRO A 173 -19.63 -4.21 -17.40
C PRO A 173 -20.20 -2.98 -16.69
N ASN A 174 -19.76 -1.78 -17.10
CA ASN A 174 -20.21 -0.49 -16.56
C ASN A 174 -19.96 -0.26 -15.06
N MET A 175 -19.06 -1.03 -14.45
CA MET A 175 -18.73 -0.92 -13.02
C MET A 175 -17.85 0.29 -12.69
N THR A 176 -17.08 0.79 -13.66
CA THR A 176 -16.37 2.08 -13.56
C THR A 176 -17.16 3.17 -14.26
N VAL A 177 -16.90 4.43 -13.91
CA VAL A 177 -17.44 5.59 -14.64
C VAL A 177 -17.05 5.49 -16.12
N PRO A 178 -17.96 5.80 -17.08
CA PRO A 178 -17.72 5.64 -18.50
C PRO A 178 -16.82 6.76 -19.05
N CYS A 179 -15.53 6.73 -18.70
CA CYS A 179 -14.52 7.72 -19.07
C CYS A 179 -13.32 7.05 -19.79
N ALA A 180 -13.60 6.44 -20.94
CA ALA A 180 -12.61 5.64 -21.66
C ALA A 180 -11.37 6.43 -22.09
N LEU A 181 -11.51 7.71 -22.48
CA LEU A 181 -10.38 8.55 -22.85
C LEU A 181 -9.48 8.82 -21.64
N PHE A 182 -10.06 9.15 -20.48
CA PHE A 182 -9.34 9.32 -19.23
C PHE A 182 -8.58 8.04 -18.86
N ILE A 183 -9.24 6.88 -18.88
CA ILE A 183 -8.62 5.61 -18.51
C ILE A 183 -7.48 5.24 -19.47
N CYS A 184 -7.70 5.41 -20.78
CA CYS A 184 -6.66 5.13 -21.78
C CYS A 184 -5.48 6.12 -21.72
N ASN A 185 -5.69 7.36 -21.26
CA ASN A 185 -4.64 8.39 -21.22
C ASN A 185 -3.88 8.41 -19.89
N LYS A 186 -4.58 8.39 -18.75
CA LYS A 186 -3.99 8.46 -17.41
C LYS A 186 -3.72 7.07 -16.82
N GLY A 187 -4.73 6.21 -16.78
CA GLY A 187 -4.60 4.84 -16.30
C GLY A 187 -4.42 4.67 -14.78
N TYR A 188 -4.82 5.66 -13.98
CA TYR A 188 -4.84 5.60 -12.51
C TYR A 188 -5.90 6.57 -11.96
N GLY A 189 -6.32 6.37 -10.70
CA GLY A 189 -7.34 7.16 -10.02
C GLY A 189 -8.72 6.95 -10.61
N ILE A 190 -9.05 5.72 -11.03
CA ILE A 190 -10.29 5.42 -11.75
C ILE A 190 -11.42 5.22 -10.74
N PRO A 191 -12.56 5.93 -10.88
CA PRO A 191 -13.68 5.80 -9.95
C PRO A 191 -14.65 4.65 -10.31
N LEU A 192 -15.21 4.02 -9.26
CA LEU A 192 -16.41 3.19 -9.37
C LEU A 192 -17.61 4.01 -9.85
N ASN A 193 -18.47 3.38 -10.65
CA ASN A 193 -19.80 3.88 -10.96
C ASN A 193 -20.76 3.54 -9.82
N ILE A 194 -20.87 4.44 -8.84
CA ILE A 194 -21.75 4.27 -7.67
C ILE A 194 -23.26 4.23 -8.03
N HIS A 195 -23.63 4.55 -9.26
CA HIS A 195 -25.01 4.45 -9.77
C HIS A 195 -25.28 3.14 -10.51
N HIS A 196 -24.31 2.22 -10.57
CA HIS A 196 -24.52 0.92 -11.19
C HIS A 196 -25.67 0.17 -10.49
N PRO A 197 -26.69 -0.33 -11.21
CA PRO A 197 -27.90 -0.88 -10.59
C PRO A 197 -27.67 -2.03 -9.60
N GLN A 198 -26.55 -2.75 -9.74
CA GLN A 198 -26.18 -3.88 -8.88
C GLN A 198 -25.06 -3.55 -7.88
N ILE A 199 -24.62 -2.28 -7.77
CA ILE A 199 -23.46 -1.90 -6.95
C ILE A 199 -23.57 -2.40 -5.50
N LYS A 200 -24.74 -2.23 -4.86
CA LYS A 200 -24.97 -2.67 -3.48
C LYS A 200 -24.79 -4.19 -3.34
N LYS A 201 -25.39 -4.96 -4.25
CA LYS A 201 -25.30 -6.42 -4.24
C LYS A 201 -23.85 -6.89 -4.45
N ILE A 202 -23.18 -6.33 -5.44
CA ILE A 202 -21.81 -6.70 -5.81
C ILE A 202 -20.84 -6.39 -4.66
N LEU A 203 -20.92 -5.19 -4.07
CA LEU A 203 -20.10 -4.85 -2.91
C LEU A 203 -20.39 -5.75 -1.72
N LYS A 204 -21.67 -6.07 -1.45
CA LYS A 204 -22.03 -6.99 -0.37
C LYS A 204 -21.45 -8.40 -0.59
N ASP A 205 -21.57 -8.93 -1.80
CA ASP A 205 -21.06 -10.26 -2.16
C ASP A 205 -19.53 -10.30 -1.99
N ILE A 206 -18.82 -9.28 -2.50
CA ILE A 206 -17.36 -9.16 -2.39
C ILE A 206 -16.91 -9.01 -0.93
N LEU A 207 -17.47 -8.06 -0.19
CA LEU A 207 -17.06 -7.79 1.18
C LEU A 207 -17.40 -8.98 2.11
N GLY A 208 -18.55 -9.63 1.90
CA GLY A 208 -18.91 -10.84 2.64
C GLY A 208 -17.93 -11.99 2.41
N GLU A 209 -17.53 -12.22 1.16
CA GLU A 209 -16.56 -13.25 0.81
C GLU A 209 -15.16 -12.91 1.36
N VAL A 210 -14.73 -11.65 1.29
CA VAL A 210 -13.46 -11.20 1.88
C VAL A 210 -13.45 -11.36 3.41
N ILE A 211 -14.53 -11.00 4.11
CA ILE A 211 -14.63 -11.18 5.56
C ILE A 211 -14.53 -12.67 5.93
N ASP A 212 -15.13 -13.56 5.15
CA ASP A 212 -15.04 -15.01 5.35
C ASP A 212 -13.63 -15.57 5.09
N ILE A 213 -13.01 -15.20 3.96
CA ILE A 213 -11.64 -15.64 3.60
C ILE A 213 -10.64 -15.26 4.67
N PHE A 214 -10.77 -14.07 5.25
CA PHE A 214 -9.86 -13.56 6.27
C PHE A 214 -10.29 -13.92 7.71
N ASP A 215 -11.23 -14.86 7.86
CA ASP A 215 -11.71 -15.39 9.15
C ASP A 215 -12.09 -14.28 10.14
N ASN A 216 -13.01 -13.40 9.70
CA ASN A 216 -13.52 -12.24 10.42
C ASN A 216 -12.38 -11.32 10.93
N PRO A 217 -11.60 -10.70 10.02
CA PRO A 217 -10.34 -10.03 10.33
C PRO A 217 -10.54 -8.87 11.30
N PRO A 218 -9.63 -8.60 12.24
CA PRO A 218 -9.82 -7.59 13.29
C PRO A 218 -10.17 -6.21 12.73
N PHE A 219 -9.73 -5.90 11.52
CA PHE A 219 -10.16 -4.74 10.77
C PHE A 219 -10.44 -5.09 9.31
N LEU A 220 -11.23 -4.24 8.67
CA LEU A 220 -11.46 -4.24 7.22
C LEU A 220 -11.16 -2.85 6.68
N HIS A 221 -10.19 -2.74 5.77
CA HIS A 221 -9.85 -1.46 5.17
C HIS A 221 -10.63 -1.30 3.85
N LEU A 222 -11.32 -0.18 3.68
CA LEU A 222 -12.12 0.07 2.46
C LEU A 222 -11.47 1.09 1.52
N GLY A 223 -10.27 1.56 1.84
CA GLY A 223 -9.59 2.61 1.09
C GLY A 223 -10.28 3.96 1.26
N GLY A 224 -10.72 4.54 0.14
CA GLY A 224 -11.41 5.83 0.06
C GLY A 224 -10.49 6.99 -0.30
N ASP A 225 -9.28 6.67 -0.75
CA ASP A 225 -8.20 7.55 -1.14
C ASP A 225 -8.35 8.13 -2.55
N GLU A 226 -7.73 9.28 -2.77
CA GLU A 226 -7.36 9.86 -4.09
C GLU A 226 -8.50 10.06 -5.11
N VAL A 227 -9.76 9.99 -4.69
CA VAL A 227 -10.87 10.09 -5.65
C VAL A 227 -10.99 11.48 -6.31
N ASN A 228 -10.39 12.51 -5.70
CA ASN A 228 -10.22 13.84 -6.28
C ASN A 228 -9.41 13.83 -7.60
N MET A 229 -8.66 12.77 -7.89
CA MET A 229 -7.91 12.60 -9.15
C MET A 229 -8.80 12.31 -10.35
N ALA A 230 -10.06 11.90 -10.11
CA ALA A 230 -11.01 11.50 -11.13
C ALA A 230 -11.84 12.66 -11.74
N LYS A 231 -11.53 13.93 -11.45
CA LYS A 231 -12.28 15.10 -11.96
C LYS A 231 -12.48 15.09 -13.48
N GLU A 232 -11.43 14.75 -14.23
CA GLU A 232 -11.47 14.66 -15.69
C GLU A 232 -12.33 13.48 -16.17
N CYS A 233 -12.32 12.37 -15.44
CA CYS A 233 -13.18 11.21 -15.73
C CYS A 233 -14.67 11.56 -15.61
N PHE A 234 -15.07 12.29 -14.55
CA PHE A 234 -16.46 12.78 -14.42
C PHE A 234 -16.86 13.74 -15.52
N ALA A 235 -15.97 14.67 -15.86
CA ALA A 235 -16.22 15.63 -16.92
C ALA A 235 -16.42 14.94 -18.29
N GLU A 236 -15.61 13.91 -18.60
CA GLU A 236 -15.78 13.10 -19.81
C GLU A 236 -17.13 12.38 -19.84
N ALA A 237 -17.54 11.79 -18.71
CA ALA A 237 -18.81 11.09 -18.60
C ALA A 237 -20.03 12.03 -18.56
N GLY A 238 -19.84 13.35 -18.50
CA GLY A 238 -20.91 14.32 -18.29
C GLY A 238 -21.60 14.17 -16.93
N MET A 239 -20.91 13.57 -15.96
CA MET A 239 -21.42 13.30 -14.62
C MET A 239 -20.92 14.39 -13.67
N GLN A 240 -21.76 14.77 -12.70
CA GLN A 240 -21.27 15.56 -11.58
C GLN A 240 -20.35 14.68 -10.72
N PRO A 241 -19.29 15.23 -10.12
CA PRO A 241 -18.47 14.50 -9.15
C PRO A 241 -19.33 14.11 -7.94
N PHE A 242 -19.88 12.89 -8.02
CA PHE A 242 -20.48 12.04 -6.98
C PHE A 242 -21.45 12.64 -5.94
N GLU A 243 -22.51 11.88 -5.64
CA GLU A 243 -23.25 12.00 -4.37
C GLU A 243 -22.66 11.07 -3.30
N TYR A 244 -21.48 11.40 -2.76
CA TYR A 244 -20.77 10.56 -1.78
C TYR A 244 -21.62 10.11 -0.60
N GLY A 245 -22.53 10.97 -0.13
CA GLY A 245 -23.39 10.58 0.98
C GLY A 245 -24.30 9.39 0.69
N SER A 246 -24.72 9.19 -0.56
CA SER A 246 -25.51 8.00 -0.93
C SER A 246 -24.65 6.73 -0.94
N PHE A 247 -23.42 6.83 -1.43
CA PHE A 247 -22.46 5.72 -1.45
C PHE A 247 -22.03 5.32 -0.03
N GLU A 248 -21.68 6.29 0.81
CA GLU A 248 -21.27 6.03 2.20
C GLU A 248 -22.41 5.42 3.02
N ARG A 249 -23.65 5.91 2.88
CA ARG A 249 -24.82 5.27 3.52
C ARG A 249 -25.06 3.84 3.02
N MET A 250 -24.86 3.61 1.72
CA MET A 250 -24.95 2.27 1.16
C MET A 250 -23.88 1.33 1.74
N LEU A 251 -22.65 1.81 1.92
CA LEU A 251 -21.59 1.04 2.59
C LEU A 251 -21.98 0.72 4.05
N GLN A 252 -22.48 1.68 4.81
CA GLN A 252 -22.97 1.46 6.18
C GLN A 252 -24.08 0.38 6.21
N GLU A 253 -25.03 0.43 5.28
CA GLU A 253 -26.07 -0.59 5.16
C GLU A 253 -25.48 -1.98 4.84
N ILE A 254 -24.49 -2.06 3.93
CA ILE A 254 -23.83 -3.33 3.59
C ILE A 254 -23.11 -3.91 4.81
N LEU A 255 -22.34 -3.09 5.52
CA LEU A 255 -21.60 -3.50 6.72
C LEU A 255 -22.55 -3.99 7.82
N ALA A 256 -23.66 -3.27 8.05
CA ALA A 256 -24.70 -3.68 8.98
C ALA A 256 -25.38 -5.00 8.57
N GLU A 257 -25.67 -5.18 7.27
CA GLU A 257 -26.24 -6.43 6.75
C GLU A 257 -25.28 -7.63 6.86
N LEU A 258 -23.96 -7.38 6.78
CA LEU A 258 -22.91 -8.39 6.97
C LEU A 258 -22.57 -8.60 8.45
N GLY A 259 -23.08 -7.76 9.36
CA GLY A 259 -22.77 -7.81 10.79
C GLY A 259 -21.32 -7.41 11.11
N PHE A 260 -20.63 -6.70 10.22
CA PHE A 260 -19.27 -6.21 10.46
C PHE A 260 -19.33 -4.84 11.13
N PRO A 261 -18.68 -4.64 12.29
CA PRO A 261 -18.89 -3.44 13.08
C PRO A 261 -18.08 -2.24 12.55
N GLU A 262 -18.70 -1.07 12.56
CA GLU A 262 -18.14 0.18 12.02
C GLU A 262 -16.83 0.60 12.69
N ASP A 263 -16.64 0.28 13.97
CA ASP A 263 -15.42 0.54 14.74
C ASP A 263 -14.25 -0.37 14.39
N ARG A 264 -14.46 -1.34 13.49
CA ARG A 264 -13.42 -2.16 12.87
C ARG A 264 -13.20 -1.84 11.40
N VAL A 265 -13.89 -0.85 10.85
CA VAL A 265 -13.73 -0.42 9.46
C VAL A 265 -12.80 0.77 9.39
N VAL A 266 -11.72 0.60 8.62
CA VAL A 266 -10.65 1.58 8.47
C VAL A 266 -10.75 2.24 7.09
N ARG A 267 -10.52 3.56 7.06
CA ARG A 267 -10.51 4.37 5.84
C ARG A 267 -9.26 5.24 5.80
N TRP A 268 -8.73 5.50 4.60
CA TRP A 268 -7.72 6.55 4.44
C TRP A 268 -8.30 7.90 4.86
N GLU A 269 -7.47 8.80 5.38
CA GLU A 269 -7.92 10.03 6.05
C GLU A 269 -8.81 10.98 5.19
N GLU A 270 -8.62 10.96 3.88
CA GLU A 270 -9.03 11.93 2.86
C GLU A 270 -10.50 12.46 2.90
N THR A 271 -10.67 13.71 3.39
CA THR A 271 -11.96 14.43 3.51
C THR A 271 -12.48 15.12 2.23
N PRO A 272 -11.67 15.76 1.35
CA PRO A 272 -12.19 16.47 0.17
C PRO A 272 -13.03 15.55 -0.70
N GLN A 273 -12.66 14.28 -0.76
CA GLN A 273 -13.35 13.20 -1.44
C GLN A 273 -14.80 13.05 -0.95
N LEU A 274 -15.14 13.46 0.27
CA LEU A 274 -16.50 13.35 0.82
C LEU A 274 -17.38 14.57 0.51
N SER A 275 -16.87 15.56 -0.22
CA SER A 275 -17.58 16.77 -0.64
C SER A 275 -17.88 16.78 -2.15
N ASN A 276 -19.02 17.36 -2.53
CA ASN A 276 -19.47 17.41 -3.94
C ASN A 276 -18.54 18.24 -4.86
N ASP A 277 -17.62 19.02 -4.31
CA ASP A 277 -16.71 19.94 -5.00
C ASP A 277 -15.22 19.65 -4.74
N PHE A 278 -14.90 18.59 -4.00
CA PHE A 278 -13.55 18.34 -3.47
C PHE A 278 -13.00 19.51 -2.65
N ASP A 279 -13.88 20.20 -1.93
CA ASP A 279 -13.54 21.30 -1.04
C ASP A 279 -12.94 20.77 0.27
N ALA A 280 -11.61 20.86 0.33
CA ALA A 280 -10.81 20.49 1.50
C ALA A 280 -11.12 21.31 2.76
N SER A 281 -11.90 22.39 2.67
CA SER A 281 -12.29 23.20 3.83
C SER A 281 -13.50 22.66 4.58
N ARG A 282 -14.22 21.68 4.03
CA ARG A 282 -15.43 21.13 4.66
C ARG A 282 -15.09 20.12 5.75
N PRO A 283 -15.84 20.14 6.87
CA PRO A 283 -15.69 19.13 7.90
C PRO A 283 -16.12 17.75 7.38
N ARG A 284 -15.60 16.70 8.02
CA ARG A 284 -15.99 15.32 7.70
C ARG A 284 -17.51 15.14 7.88
N PRO A 285 -18.21 14.52 6.92
CA PRO A 285 -19.61 14.18 7.12
C PRO A 285 -19.78 13.05 8.14
N SER A 286 -20.80 13.14 8.98
CA SER A 286 -21.13 12.13 10.00
C SER A 286 -21.65 10.80 9.43
N PHE A 287 -21.84 10.72 8.11
CA PHE A 287 -22.41 9.56 7.41
C PHE A 287 -21.36 8.69 6.71
N ARG A 288 -20.06 8.97 6.89
CA ARG A 288 -18.99 8.14 6.35
C ARG A 288 -19.06 6.74 6.96
N ALA A 289 -18.89 5.70 6.14
CA ALA A 289 -18.70 4.34 6.62
C ALA A 289 -17.27 4.17 7.15
N GLY A 290 -17.14 3.60 8.34
CA GLY A 290 -15.91 3.43 9.08
C GLY A 290 -15.65 4.53 10.11
N ASP A 291 -15.36 4.08 11.33
CA ASP A 291 -15.05 4.93 12.47
C ASP A 291 -13.55 5.15 12.69
N MET A 292 -12.70 4.40 11.98
CA MET A 292 -11.24 4.45 12.12
C MET A 292 -10.55 5.07 10.91
N GLU A 293 -9.52 5.85 11.20
CA GLU A 293 -8.74 6.51 10.15
C GLU A 293 -7.33 5.96 10.08
N HIS A 294 -6.84 5.87 8.86
CA HIS A 294 -5.43 5.66 8.56
C HIS A 294 -4.86 6.94 7.97
N TYR A 295 -4.06 7.65 8.76
CA TYR A 295 -3.37 8.87 8.34
C TYR A 295 -2.08 8.54 7.60
N TRP A 296 -1.98 8.99 6.36
CA TRP A 296 -0.77 8.88 5.56
C TRP A 296 0.05 10.20 5.55
N HIS A 297 -0.60 11.30 5.89
CA HIS A 297 -0.02 12.60 6.18
C HIS A 297 -0.08 12.94 7.69
N ASP A 298 0.04 14.23 8.04
CA ASP A 298 -0.08 14.72 9.43
C ASP A 298 -1.49 14.46 10.00
N PRO A 299 -1.66 13.69 11.10
CA PRO A 299 -2.92 13.64 11.81
C PRO A 299 -3.35 15.01 12.41
N PRO A 300 -4.64 15.20 12.73
CA PRO A 300 -5.16 16.40 13.40
C PRO A 300 -4.30 16.85 14.60
N GLY A 301 -4.01 18.16 14.68
CA GLY A 301 -3.22 18.76 15.77
C GLY A 301 -1.71 18.85 15.56
N ILE A 302 -1.17 18.54 14.37
CA ILE A 302 0.29 18.41 14.16
C ILE A 302 0.85 19.16 12.94
N ARG A 303 0.15 20.19 12.41
CA ARG A 303 0.59 20.82 11.15
C ARG A 303 2.04 21.33 11.19
N THR A 304 2.90 20.70 10.38
CA THR A 304 4.26 21.18 10.07
C THR A 304 4.45 21.54 8.58
N GLY A 305 3.44 21.32 7.72
CA GLY A 305 3.51 21.56 6.27
C GLY A 305 2.20 21.25 5.52
N LEU A 306 2.30 20.72 4.28
CA LEU A 306 1.20 20.12 3.49
C LEU A 306 0.62 18.91 4.26
N GLY A 307 -0.03 19.18 5.38
CA GLY A 307 -0.67 18.20 6.23
C GLY A 307 -1.81 17.51 5.50
N GLY A 308 -2.29 16.42 6.07
CA GLY A 308 -3.37 15.64 5.49
C GLY A 308 -4.54 16.51 5.09
N MET A 309 -5.24 16.08 4.05
CA MET A 309 -6.41 16.81 3.55
C MET A 309 -7.61 16.76 4.54
N VAL A 310 -7.38 16.34 5.78
CA VAL A 310 -8.37 16.26 6.85
C VAL A 310 -8.38 17.52 7.69
N MET A 311 -9.54 18.16 7.73
CA MET A 311 -9.83 19.28 8.62
C MET A 311 -10.83 18.85 9.71
N ASP A 312 -10.53 17.76 10.43
CA ASP A 312 -10.99 17.68 11.82
C ASP A 312 -10.35 18.86 12.58
N SER A 313 -11.03 19.39 13.60
CA SER A 313 -10.60 20.57 14.36
C SER A 313 -9.08 20.59 14.55
N ILE A 314 -8.37 21.43 13.78
CA ILE A 314 -6.90 21.47 13.66
C ILE A 314 -6.20 21.63 15.02
N SER A 315 -6.94 22.06 16.04
CA SER A 315 -6.52 22.26 17.42
C SER A 315 -6.74 21.08 18.37
N LYS A 316 -7.31 19.95 17.92
CA LYS A 316 -7.71 18.81 18.76
C LYS A 316 -7.16 17.49 18.23
N PRO A 317 -6.91 16.50 19.11
CA PRO A 317 -6.52 15.16 18.68
C PRO A 317 -7.64 14.47 17.89
N PRO A 318 -7.33 13.40 17.13
CA PRO A 318 -8.33 12.50 16.60
C PRO A 318 -9.33 12.07 17.68
N SER A 319 -10.62 12.06 17.34
CA SER A 319 -11.69 11.72 18.29
C SER A 319 -11.94 10.21 18.43
N LYS A 320 -11.28 9.42 17.59
CA LYS A 320 -11.41 7.96 17.46
C LYS A 320 -10.01 7.33 17.38
N PRO A 321 -9.86 6.05 17.74
CA PRO A 321 -8.63 5.30 17.48
C PRO A 321 -8.23 5.38 16.01
N PHE A 322 -6.92 5.43 15.73
CA PHE A 322 -6.41 5.65 14.38
C PHE A 322 -5.07 4.97 14.15
N PHE A 323 -4.77 4.72 12.87
CA PHE A 323 -3.49 4.27 12.38
C PHE A 323 -2.72 5.42 11.74
N VAL A 324 -1.39 5.32 11.72
CA VAL A 324 -0.52 6.32 11.07
C VAL A 324 0.64 5.68 10.30
N SER A 325 0.88 6.18 9.09
CA SER A 325 2.00 5.82 8.20
C SER A 325 2.87 6.99 7.79
N ARG A 326 2.62 8.17 8.35
CA ARG A 326 3.29 9.41 8.00
C ARG A 326 4.82 9.25 7.99
N LYS A 327 5.45 9.60 6.86
CA LYS A 327 6.91 9.48 6.60
C LYS A 327 7.48 8.06 6.71
N LEU A 328 6.64 7.04 6.74
CA LEU A 328 7.03 5.62 6.77
C LEU A 328 6.72 4.91 5.45
N TYR A 329 6.74 5.65 4.34
CA TYR A 329 6.54 5.15 2.98
C TYR A 329 7.87 4.72 2.37
N MET A 330 8.04 3.41 2.23
CA MET A 330 9.27 2.76 1.80
C MET A 330 9.50 2.88 0.28
N ASP A 331 8.48 3.28 -0.46
CA ASP A 331 8.43 3.46 -1.91
C ASP A 331 8.77 4.88 -2.40
N THR A 332 8.79 5.86 -1.49
CA THR A 332 8.98 7.27 -1.86
C THR A 332 10.45 7.69 -2.02
N ASN A 333 10.69 8.76 -2.79
CA ASN A 333 12.03 9.32 -3.06
C ASN A 333 12.85 9.75 -1.84
N HIS A 334 12.27 9.74 -0.64
CA HIS A 334 13.00 10.05 0.57
C HIS A 334 13.80 8.81 0.94
N ASP A 335 15.04 8.72 0.47
CA ASP A 335 16.03 7.67 0.77
C ASP A 335 16.40 7.68 2.26
N SER A 336 15.41 7.42 3.08
CA SER A 336 15.44 7.48 4.53
C SER A 336 16.11 6.21 5.00
N GLY A 337 17.33 6.35 5.52
CA GLY A 337 18.00 5.29 6.23
C GLY A 337 17.35 4.99 7.58
N ALA A 338 17.96 4.07 8.33
CA ALA A 338 17.46 3.61 9.62
C ALA A 338 17.21 4.75 10.62
N ILE A 339 18.08 5.78 10.65
CA ILE A 339 17.93 6.91 11.58
C ILE A 339 16.67 7.72 11.28
N GLN A 340 16.44 8.05 10.00
CA GLN A 340 15.28 8.85 9.58
C GLN A 340 13.99 8.08 9.82
N VAL A 341 13.98 6.78 9.55
CA VAL A 341 12.84 5.89 9.79
C VAL A 341 12.56 5.73 11.29
N TYR A 342 13.59 5.56 12.11
CA TYR A 342 13.47 5.51 13.57
C TYR A 342 12.85 6.81 14.11
N ASN A 343 13.42 7.95 13.75
CA ASN A 343 12.92 9.26 14.19
C ASN A 343 11.49 9.52 13.72
N ALA A 344 11.17 9.20 12.46
CA ALA A 344 9.81 9.33 11.94
C ALA A 344 8.81 8.46 12.72
N THR A 345 9.23 7.26 13.13
CA THR A 345 8.39 6.38 13.95
C THR A 345 8.17 6.96 15.34
N VAL A 346 9.22 7.44 16.01
CA VAL A 346 9.11 8.11 17.33
C VAL A 346 8.21 9.34 17.24
N ASP A 347 8.38 10.17 16.20
CA ASP A 347 7.55 11.36 15.96
C ASP A 347 6.06 11.02 15.81
N ASN A 348 5.73 9.87 15.21
CA ASN A 348 4.35 9.42 15.01
C ASN A 348 3.66 9.00 16.31
N LEU A 349 4.41 8.68 17.37
CA LEU A 349 3.86 8.32 18.67
C LEU A 349 3.40 9.53 19.50
N GLN A 350 3.86 10.75 19.16
CA GLN A 350 3.38 12.02 19.71
C GLN A 350 3.29 12.09 21.25
N LEU A 351 4.28 11.50 21.92
CA LEU A 351 4.29 11.34 23.38
C LEU A 351 4.20 12.68 24.13
N ASP A 352 4.74 13.74 23.53
CA ASP A 352 4.76 15.09 24.08
C ASP A 352 3.37 15.76 24.11
N LYS A 353 2.43 15.29 23.28
CA LYS A 353 1.08 15.87 23.18
C LYS A 353 0.03 15.19 24.06
N GLY A 354 0.38 14.05 24.67
CA GLY A 354 -0.46 13.31 25.59
C GLY A 354 -1.26 12.17 24.93
N PRO A 355 -1.94 11.34 25.74
CA PRO A 355 -2.44 10.02 25.32
C PRO A 355 -3.51 10.06 24.23
N ALA A 356 -4.25 11.17 24.09
CA ALA A 356 -5.25 11.31 23.03
C ALA A 356 -4.64 11.44 21.62
N TYR A 357 -3.34 11.76 21.53
CA TYR A 357 -2.58 11.82 20.28
C TYR A 357 -1.83 10.53 19.97
N PHE A 358 -1.85 9.56 20.89
CA PHE A 358 -1.15 8.30 20.71
C PHE A 358 -1.94 7.40 19.74
N PRO A 359 -1.32 6.92 18.65
CA PRO A 359 -2.02 6.09 17.67
C PRO A 359 -2.36 4.71 18.25
N LEU A 360 -3.43 4.11 17.75
CA LEU A 360 -3.72 2.69 17.99
C LEU A 360 -2.63 1.82 17.36
N GLY A 361 -2.17 2.21 16.17
CA GLY A 361 -1.09 1.52 15.50
C GLY A 361 -0.28 2.36 14.53
N VAL A 362 0.94 1.89 14.28
CA VAL A 362 1.88 2.45 13.29
C VAL A 362 2.04 1.44 12.16
N ILE A 363 1.91 1.90 10.93
CA ILE A 363 2.00 1.05 9.74
C ILE A 363 3.11 1.57 8.83
N ALA A 364 4.10 0.75 8.51
CA ALA A 364 5.07 1.06 7.45
C ALA A 364 4.43 0.81 6.07
N GLY A 365 4.40 1.82 5.20
CA GLY A 365 3.84 1.70 3.86
C GLY A 365 4.87 1.16 2.86
N ALA A 366 4.55 0.15 2.06
CA ALA A 366 5.38 -0.29 0.95
C ALA A 366 4.54 -0.40 -0.33
N PHE A 367 4.04 0.76 -0.77
CA PHE A 367 3.19 0.88 -1.96
C PHE A 367 4.00 0.66 -3.23
N GLU A 368 3.37 0.20 -4.31
CA GLU A 368 3.97 0.14 -5.65
C GLU A 368 5.25 -0.70 -5.81
N LEU A 369 5.77 -1.27 -4.72
CA LEU A 369 6.95 -2.13 -4.75
C LEU A 369 6.50 -3.57 -5.02
N ASP A 370 7.27 -4.27 -5.83
CA ASP A 370 7.22 -5.71 -6.04
C ASP A 370 8.24 -6.43 -5.13
N PRO A 371 8.21 -7.78 -5.06
CA PRO A 371 9.16 -8.55 -4.25
C PRO A 371 10.66 -8.23 -4.49
N ASN A 372 11.06 -7.90 -5.73
CA ASN A 372 12.46 -7.55 -6.02
C ASN A 372 12.78 -6.12 -5.60
N THR A 373 11.88 -5.18 -5.91
CA THR A 373 12.08 -3.78 -5.53
C THR A 373 11.98 -3.57 -4.03
N TRP A 374 11.31 -4.45 -3.27
CA TRP A 374 11.42 -4.53 -1.80
C TRP A 374 12.86 -4.70 -1.32
N VAL A 375 13.62 -5.59 -1.97
CA VAL A 375 15.04 -5.81 -1.64
C VAL A 375 15.87 -4.59 -2.06
N HIS A 376 15.65 -4.05 -3.26
CA HIS A 376 16.38 -2.87 -3.76
C HIS A 376 16.16 -1.62 -2.91
N ARG A 377 14.98 -1.50 -2.32
CA ARG A 377 14.60 -0.40 -1.44
C ARG A 377 14.98 -0.72 0.01
N ASN A 378 15.61 -1.86 0.30
CA ASN A 378 16.03 -2.23 1.65
C ASN A 378 14.87 -2.17 2.68
N VAL A 379 13.68 -2.60 2.27
CA VAL A 379 12.46 -2.52 3.09
C VAL A 379 12.64 -3.30 4.39
N ALA A 380 13.09 -4.56 4.30
CA ALA A 380 13.30 -5.43 5.45
C ALA A 380 14.17 -4.77 6.53
N ALA A 381 15.29 -4.17 6.14
CA ALA A 381 16.20 -3.55 7.09
C ALA A 381 15.60 -2.27 7.69
N ARG A 382 14.84 -1.48 6.92
CA ARG A 382 14.10 -0.31 7.46
C ARG A 382 13.01 -0.69 8.46
N LEU A 383 12.37 -1.86 8.31
CA LEU A 383 11.39 -2.35 9.29
C LEU A 383 11.99 -2.59 10.69
N ILE A 384 13.30 -2.86 10.79
CA ILE A 384 14.01 -2.92 12.07
C ILE A 384 13.95 -1.56 12.78
N ALA A 385 14.22 -0.48 12.05
CA ALA A 385 14.20 0.87 12.60
C ALA A 385 12.79 1.32 13.03
N VAL A 386 11.76 0.89 12.30
CA VAL A 386 10.36 1.09 12.71
C VAL A 386 10.07 0.34 14.01
N ALA A 387 10.46 -0.94 14.13
CA ALA A 387 10.26 -1.69 15.38
C ALA A 387 11.00 -1.05 16.58
N MET A 388 12.24 -0.60 16.37
CA MET A 388 13.01 0.13 17.37
C MET A 388 12.29 1.42 17.81
N GLY A 389 11.79 2.22 16.85
CA GLY A 389 11.09 3.46 17.15
C GLY A 389 9.77 3.23 17.86
N ALA A 390 9.01 2.22 17.44
CA ALA A 390 7.75 1.83 18.07
C ALA A 390 7.93 1.33 19.51
N ALA A 391 9.11 0.77 19.83
CA ALA A 391 9.49 0.35 21.16
C ALA A 391 9.95 1.49 22.09
N GLN A 392 10.08 2.73 21.57
CA GLN A 392 10.51 3.90 22.35
C GLN A 392 11.80 3.67 23.13
N LEU A 393 12.80 3.11 22.46
CA LEU A 393 14.10 2.83 23.08
C LEU A 393 14.76 4.13 23.56
N ASP A 394 15.40 4.08 24.73
CA ASP A 394 16.17 5.21 25.29
C ASP A 394 17.52 5.37 24.57
N LEU A 395 17.45 5.85 23.34
CA LEU A 395 18.60 6.08 22.44
C LEU A 395 18.70 7.59 22.19
N ASN A 396 19.72 8.21 22.78
CA ASN A 396 19.85 9.66 22.89
C ASN A 396 20.77 10.27 21.83
N SER A 397 21.38 9.44 20.98
CA SER A 397 22.24 9.91 19.90
C SER A 397 22.12 9.07 18.63
N THR A 398 22.45 9.68 17.50
CA THR A 398 22.54 8.99 16.20
C THR A 398 23.47 7.76 16.26
N MET A 399 24.55 7.85 17.03
CA MET A 399 25.51 6.74 17.18
C MET A 399 24.91 5.57 17.96
N GLU A 400 24.13 5.84 19.00
CA GLU A 400 23.42 4.81 19.76
C GLU A 400 22.36 4.12 18.90
N VAL A 401 21.58 4.89 18.12
CA VAL A 401 20.59 4.34 17.18
C VAL A 401 21.26 3.41 16.16
N LEU A 402 22.34 3.85 15.51
CA LEU A 402 23.06 3.02 14.55
C LEU A 402 23.73 1.80 15.18
N ALA A 403 24.33 1.93 16.37
CA ALA A 403 24.95 0.82 17.07
C ALA A 403 23.91 -0.26 17.43
N PHE A 404 22.77 0.16 18.00
CA PHE A 404 21.68 -0.73 18.35
C PHE A 404 21.05 -1.38 17.11
N TYR A 405 20.83 -0.60 16.06
CA TYR A 405 20.35 -1.12 14.77
C TYR A 405 21.30 -2.19 14.20
N ASN A 406 22.60 -1.90 14.14
CA ASN A 406 23.58 -2.83 13.56
C ASN A 406 23.68 -4.11 14.39
N HIS A 407 23.64 -4.00 15.72
CA HIS A 407 23.60 -5.16 16.60
C HIS A 407 22.32 -5.99 16.37
N THR A 408 21.17 -5.34 16.27
CA THR A 408 19.89 -6.02 16.01
C THR A 408 19.93 -6.73 14.65
N CYS A 409 20.37 -6.05 13.60
CA CYS A 409 20.44 -6.58 12.25
C CYS A 409 21.39 -7.78 12.13
N ARG A 410 22.62 -7.65 12.65
CA ARG A 410 23.69 -8.65 12.46
C ARG A 410 23.70 -9.77 13.48
N GLU A 411 23.49 -9.43 14.75
CA GLU A 411 23.70 -10.38 15.86
C GLU A 411 22.37 -10.98 16.34
N THR A 412 21.28 -10.20 16.34
CA THR A 412 19.97 -10.69 16.81
C THR A 412 19.22 -11.41 15.70
N LEU A 413 19.15 -10.80 14.52
CA LEU A 413 18.41 -11.33 13.37
C LEU A 413 19.29 -12.13 12.41
N GLU A 414 20.62 -12.07 12.57
CA GLU A 414 21.59 -12.76 11.71
C GLU A 414 21.39 -12.47 10.21
N LEU A 415 20.92 -11.26 9.87
CA LEU A 415 20.74 -10.86 8.48
C LEU A 415 22.09 -10.72 7.78
N ASP A 416 22.05 -10.80 6.45
CA ASP A 416 23.26 -10.68 5.65
C ASP A 416 23.97 -9.34 5.95
N PRO A 417 25.27 -9.36 6.28
CA PRO A 417 26.09 -8.18 6.52
C PRO A 417 25.87 -7.05 5.52
N VAL A 418 25.68 -7.40 4.26
CA VAL A 418 25.48 -6.46 3.16
C VAL A 418 24.20 -5.64 3.35
N LEU A 419 23.09 -6.26 3.75
CA LEU A 419 21.84 -5.54 4.05
C LEU A 419 22.00 -4.63 5.28
N CYS A 420 22.74 -5.09 6.27
CA CYS A 420 23.01 -4.33 7.49
C CYS A 420 23.94 -3.13 7.26
N ASP A 421 24.95 -3.27 6.38
CA ASP A 421 25.91 -2.20 6.06
C ASP A 421 25.31 -1.01 5.33
N LEU A 422 24.16 -1.21 4.68
CA LEU A 422 23.36 -0.13 4.13
C LEU A 422 22.67 0.70 5.21
N GLN A 423 22.59 0.24 6.47
CA GLN A 423 21.98 0.97 7.58
C GLN A 423 20.58 1.50 7.24
N GLY A 424 19.78 0.66 6.56
CA GLY A 424 18.43 0.98 6.11
C GLY A 424 18.35 1.90 4.89
N TYR A 425 19.45 2.44 4.38
CA TYR A 425 19.41 3.23 3.15
C TYR A 425 19.00 2.36 1.97
N THR A 426 18.32 3.00 1.02
CA THR A 426 17.95 2.39 -0.25
C THR A 426 19.23 2.04 -1.02
N ALA A 427 19.14 0.94 -1.73
CA ALA A 427 20.28 0.35 -2.38
C ALA A 427 20.29 0.83 -3.86
N ALA A 428 19.12 0.90 -4.51
CA ALA A 428 18.96 1.54 -5.82
C ALA A 428 18.62 3.03 -5.71
N THR A 429 19.09 3.82 -6.68
CA THR A 429 18.53 5.17 -6.87
C THR A 429 17.06 5.06 -7.26
N LEU A 430 16.29 6.09 -6.90
CA LEU A 430 14.92 6.26 -7.37
C LEU A 430 14.79 6.19 -8.91
N TYR A 431 15.82 6.60 -9.65
CA TYR A 431 15.79 6.64 -11.10
C TYR A 431 15.65 5.22 -11.71
N ASP A 432 16.37 4.24 -11.18
CA ASP A 432 16.32 2.86 -11.66
C ASP A 432 14.98 2.19 -11.33
N TYR A 433 14.43 2.49 -10.14
CA TYR A 433 13.08 2.09 -9.76
C TYR A 433 12.03 2.67 -10.72
N ARG A 434 12.08 3.97 -11.00
CA ARG A 434 11.07 4.66 -11.83
C ARG A 434 11.02 4.16 -13.26
N ASN A 435 12.14 3.73 -13.83
CA ASN A 435 12.15 3.14 -15.18
C ASN A 435 11.34 1.83 -15.24
N THR A 436 11.45 1.01 -14.20
CA THR A 436 10.70 -0.26 -14.06
C THR A 436 9.23 0.01 -13.75
N TRP A 437 8.96 0.95 -12.85
CA TRP A 437 7.61 1.38 -12.49
C TRP A 437 6.83 1.98 -13.68
N GLN A 438 7.47 2.88 -14.46
CA GLN A 438 6.85 3.48 -15.64
C GLN A 438 6.51 2.44 -16.72
N LEU A 439 7.35 1.43 -16.89
CA LEU A 439 7.06 0.32 -17.80
C LEU A 439 5.79 -0.43 -17.33
N GLY A 440 5.69 -0.69 -16.03
CA GLY A 440 4.54 -1.37 -15.44
C GLY A 440 3.23 -0.59 -15.58
N GLN A 441 3.25 0.71 -15.27
CA GLN A 441 2.08 1.59 -15.44
C GLN A 441 1.63 1.66 -16.91
N ASN A 442 2.57 1.70 -17.86
CA ASN A 442 2.25 1.70 -19.29
C ASN A 442 1.58 0.40 -19.76
N LEU A 443 2.06 -0.76 -19.29
CA LEU A 443 1.46 -2.07 -19.58
C LEU A 443 0.07 -2.21 -18.96
N CYS A 444 -0.12 -1.70 -17.75
CA CYS A 444 -1.43 -1.69 -17.11
C CYS A 444 -2.44 -0.83 -17.91
N ARG A 445 -2.06 0.42 -18.22
CA ARG A 445 -2.89 1.36 -18.97
C ARG A 445 -3.33 0.79 -20.31
N SER A 446 -2.43 0.14 -21.05
CA SER A 446 -2.78 -0.48 -22.33
C SER A 446 -3.75 -1.66 -22.17
N SER A 447 -3.56 -2.51 -21.16
CA SER A 447 -4.46 -3.63 -20.84
C SER A 447 -5.86 -3.15 -20.46
N MET A 448 -5.98 -2.14 -19.60
CA MET A 448 -7.27 -1.52 -19.24
C MET A 448 -7.98 -0.93 -20.46
N CYS A 449 -7.24 -0.16 -21.27
CA CYS A 449 -7.78 0.45 -22.49
C CYS A 449 -8.28 -0.60 -23.49
N GLU A 450 -7.56 -1.72 -23.64
CA GLU A 450 -7.98 -2.82 -24.51
C GLU A 450 -9.28 -3.47 -24.03
N ARG A 451 -9.49 -3.66 -22.73
CA ARG A 451 -10.74 -4.22 -22.19
C ARG A 451 -11.93 -3.31 -22.46
N LEU A 452 -11.79 -2.03 -22.18
CA LEU A 452 -12.85 -1.04 -22.43
C LEU A 452 -13.20 -0.96 -23.92
N THR A 453 -12.21 -0.98 -24.81
CA THR A 453 -12.44 -0.97 -26.26
C THR A 453 -13.00 -2.28 -26.80
N LYS A 454 -12.72 -3.43 -26.18
CA LYS A 454 -13.34 -4.73 -26.51
C LYS A 454 -14.81 -4.79 -26.08
N GLN A 455 -15.16 -4.24 -24.90
CA GLN A 455 -16.55 -4.17 -24.44
C GLN A 455 -17.43 -3.39 -25.43
N VAL A 456 -16.93 -2.27 -25.98
CA VAL A 456 -17.63 -1.46 -27.00
C VAL A 456 -17.83 -2.22 -28.33
N ARG A 457 -17.02 -3.25 -28.62
CA ARG A 457 -17.08 -4.03 -29.88
C ARG A 457 -18.00 -5.25 -29.83
N THR A 458 -18.61 -5.57 -28.69
CA THR A 458 -19.65 -6.61 -28.65
C THR A 458 -20.96 -6.05 -29.22
N PRO A 459 -21.48 -6.55 -30.37
CA PRO A 459 -22.71 -6.01 -30.93
C PRO A 459 -23.87 -6.39 -30.02
N SER A 460 -24.70 -5.40 -29.66
CA SER A 460 -26.01 -5.68 -29.07
C SER A 460 -26.76 -6.68 -29.95
N MET A 461 -27.38 -7.68 -29.33
CA MET A 461 -28.24 -8.63 -30.03
C MET A 461 -29.26 -7.84 -30.85
N ARG A 462 -29.11 -7.88 -32.19
CA ARG A 462 -30.15 -7.37 -33.09
C ARG A 462 -31.45 -8.12 -32.79
N PRO A 463 -32.60 -7.45 -32.73
CA PRO A 463 -33.88 -8.14 -32.58
C PRO A 463 -34.03 -9.12 -33.74
N LYS A 464 -34.37 -10.38 -33.45
CA LYS A 464 -34.74 -11.35 -34.47
C LYS A 464 -35.95 -10.79 -35.22
N GLY A 465 -35.71 -10.25 -36.41
CA GLY A 465 -36.75 -9.82 -37.33
C GLY A 465 -37.61 -11.02 -37.71
N ASN A 466 -38.91 -10.88 -37.48
CA ASN A 466 -39.96 -11.75 -38.00
C ASN A 466 -39.72 -12.02 -39.49
N ARG A 467 -39.54 -13.31 -39.85
CA ARG A 467 -39.90 -13.76 -41.19
C ARG A 467 -41.35 -14.19 -41.14
N ARG A 468 -42.23 -13.35 -41.70
CA ARG A 468 -43.49 -13.80 -42.30
C ARG A 468 -43.22 -14.09 -43.78
N ASP A 469 -43.90 -15.14 -44.23
CA ASP A 469 -44.13 -15.64 -45.58
C ASP A 469 -42.96 -16.35 -46.28
#